data_AF-A0A357ZHS4-F1
#
_entry.id   AF-A0A357ZHS4-F1
#
_cell.length_a   1.000
_cell.length_b   1.000
_cell.length_c   1.000
_cell.angle_alpha   90.00
_cell.angle_beta   90.00
_cell.angle_gamma   90.00
#
_symmetry.space_group_name_H-M   'P 1'
#
loop_
_entity.id
_entity.type
_entity.pdbx_description
1 polymer ?
#
loop_
_entity_poly.entity_id
_entity_poly.type
_entity_poly.pdbx_seq_one_letter_code
_entity_poly.pdbx_strand_id
1 'polypeptide(L)' 'GCLSGGEAQRVAIARALAQEPEILLLDEPTASLDWQARRDILRLVGELKRKGGLTI' A
#
# COMPACT_ATOMS: atom_id res chain seq x y z
N GLY A 1 -11.76 8.73 15.53
CA GLY A 1 -11.75 9.56 14.32
C GLY A 1 -11.80 8.64 13.13
N CYS A 2 -12.57 8.98 12.10
CA CYS A 2 -12.66 8.19 10.87
C CYS A 2 -11.38 8.37 10.05
N LEU A 3 -10.79 7.28 9.55
CA LEU A 3 -9.65 7.35 8.62
C LEU A 3 -10.15 7.80 7.25
N SER A 4 -9.39 8.65 6.56
CA SER A 4 -9.57 8.89 5.13
C SER A 4 -9.33 7.61 4.33
N GLY A 5 -9.85 7.54 3.09
CA GLY A 5 -9.61 6.38 2.23
C GLY A 5 -8.12 6.05 2.06
N GLY A 6 -7.27 7.08 1.93
CA GLY A 6 -5.82 6.90 1.83
C GLY A 6 -5.16 6.40 3.12
N GLU A 7 -5.64 6.85 4.28
CA GLU A 7 -5.15 6.36 5.58
C GLU A 7 -5.58 4.92 5.82
N ALA A 8 -6.83 4.58 5.52
CA ALA A 8 -7.34 3.21 5.60
C ALA A 8 -6.54 2.27 4.68
N GLN A 9 -6.23 2.72 3.46
CA GLN A 9 -5.40 1.97 2.51
C GLN A 9 -3.98 1.71 3.06
N ARG A 10 -3.34 2.72 3.65
CA ARG A 10 -2.01 2.58 4.26
C ARG A 10 -2.02 1.58 5.42
N VAL A 11 -3.05 1.63 6.27
CA VAL A 11 -3.20 0.66 7.37
C VAL A 11 -3.40 -0.75 6.83
N ALA A 12 -4.19 -0.92 5.76
CA ALA A 12 -4.40 -2.22 5.13
C ALA A 12 -3.09 -2.80 4.56
N ILE A 13 -2.29 -1.99 3.86
CA ILE A 13 -0.97 -2.39 3.34
C ILE A 13 -0.02 -2.72 4.49
N ALA A 14 0.08 -1.87 5.51
CA ALA A 14 0.94 -2.12 6.66
C ALA A 14 0.57 -3.43 7.39
N ARG A 15 -0.72 -3.71 7.53
CA ARG A 15 -1.22 -4.97 8.12
C ARG A 15 -0.84 -6.18 7.28
N ALA A 16 -0.89 -6.07 5.95
CA ALA A 16 -0.47 -7.15 5.06
C ALA A 16 1.05 -7.41 5.20
N LEU A 17 1.85 -6.35 5.22
CA LEU A 17 3.31 -6.41 5.35
C LEU A 17 3.79 -6.93 6.72
N ALA A 18 3.02 -6.69 7.79
CA ALA A 18 3.36 -7.14 9.14
C ALA A 18 3.45 -8.67 9.26
N GLN A 19 2.92 -9.42 8.29
CA GLN A 19 3.04 -10.89 8.22
C GLN A 19 4.29 -11.36 7.46
N GLU A 20 5.17 -10.44 7.07
CA GLU A 20 6.38 -10.73 6.27
C GLU A 20 6.09 -11.62 5.04
N PRO A 21 5.09 -11.25 4.20
CA PRO A 21 4.74 -12.08 3.06
C PRO A 21 5.85 -12.07 2.01
N GLU A 22 6.01 -13.16 1.28
CA GLU A 22 6.88 -13.19 0.09
C GLU A 22 6.22 -12.53 -1.12
N ILE A 23 4.87 -12.45 -1.13
CA ILE A 23 4.06 -11.90 -2.22
C ILE A 23 2.95 -11.00 -1.64
N LEU A 24 2.85 -9.77 -2.16
CA LEU A 24 1.78 -8.82 -1.86
C LEU A 24 0.96 -8.54 -3.13
N LEU A 25 -0.23 -9.15 -3.22
CA LEU A 25 -1.16 -8.88 -4.31
C LEU A 25 -1.97 -7.61 -4.01
N LEU A 26 -2.04 -6.71 -4.99
CA LEU A 26 -2.79 -5.46 -4.90
C LEU A 26 -3.79 -5.39 -6.05
N ASP A 27 -5.07 -5.60 -5.76
CA ASP A 27 -6.15 -5.41 -6.73
C ASP A 27 -6.67 -3.96 -6.65
N GLU A 28 -6.52 -3.24 -7.75
CA GLU A 28 -6.85 -1.81 -7.89
C GLU A 28 -6.60 -0.94 -6.63
N PRO A 29 -5.36 -0.92 -6.08
CA PRO A 29 -5.07 -0.36 -4.75
C PRO A 29 -5.16 1.19 -4.67
N THR A 30 -5.71 1.84 -5.69
CA THR A 30 -5.81 3.29 -5.77
C THR A 30 -7.13 3.79 -6.35
N ALA A 31 -8.11 2.90 -6.61
CA ALA A 31 -9.35 3.24 -7.30
C ALA A 31 -10.19 4.31 -6.56
N SER A 32 -10.18 4.28 -5.23
CA SER A 32 -10.97 5.19 -4.37
C SER A 32 -10.17 6.34 -3.77
N LEU A 33 -8.95 6.60 -4.26
CA LEU A 33 -8.04 7.60 -3.70
C LEU A 33 -8.00 8.87 -4.56
N ASP A 34 -7.89 10.02 -3.91
CA ASP A 34 -7.53 11.26 -4.59
C ASP A 34 -6.12 11.20 -5.19
N TRP A 35 -5.77 12.18 -6.02
CA TRP A 35 -4.50 12.21 -6.73
C TRP A 35 -3.28 12.22 -5.80
N GLN A 36 -3.37 12.94 -4.67
CA GLN A 36 -2.27 13.06 -3.73
C GLN A 36 -2.05 11.73 -2.99
N ALA A 37 -3.12 11.14 -2.45
CA ALA A 37 -3.10 9.86 -1.76
C ALA A 37 -2.65 8.72 -2.69
N ARG A 38 -3.11 8.71 -3.95
CA ARG A 38 -2.66 7.75 -4.97
C ARG A 38 -1.15 7.81 -5.19
N ARG A 39 -0.59 9.01 -5.33
CA ARG A 39 0.86 9.21 -5.50
C ARG A 39 1.63 8.67 -4.30
N ASP A 40 1.13 8.90 -3.10
CA ASP A 40 1.79 8.45 -1.86
C ASP A 40 1.75 6.93 -1.71
N ILE A 41 0.63 6.27 -2.07
CA ILE A 41 0.54 4.80 -2.11
C ILE A 41 1.50 4.20 -3.14
N LEU A 42 1.55 4.75 -4.36
CA LEU A 42 2.46 4.26 -5.40
C LEU A 42 3.93 4.43 -5.00
N ARG A 43 4.29 5.52 -4.33
CA ARG A 43 5.64 5.72 -3.77
C ARG A 43 5.97 4.63 -2.75
N LEU A 44 5.06 4.37 -1.80
CA LEU A 44 5.22 3.34 -0.77
C LEU A 44 5.45 1.96 -1.40
N VAL A 45 4.59 1.57 -2.35
CA VAL A 45 4.73 0.29 -3.08
C VAL A 45 6.08 0.20 -3.80
N GLY A 46 6.51 1.29 -4.44
CA GLY A 46 7.81 1.37 -5.10
C GLY A 46 8.99 1.24 -4.13
N GLU A 47 8.89 1.80 -2.92
CA GLU A 47 9.89 1.64 -1.86
C GLU A 47 9.98 0.20 -1.36
N LEU A 48 8.84 -0.46 -1.18
CA LEU A 48 8.77 -1.86 -0.76
C LEU A 48 9.39 -2.80 -1.79
N LYS A 49 9.08 -2.60 -3.08
CA LYS A 49 9.68 -3.36 -4.18
C LYS A 49 11.21 -3.21 -4.22
N ARG A 50 11.74 -2.02 -3.91
CA ARG A 50 13.19 -1.76 -3.91
C ARG A 50 13.94 -2.39 -2.75
N LYS A 51 13.29 -2.60 -1.61
CA LYS A 51 13.93 -3.23 -0.44
C LYS A 51 14.26 -4.71 -0.65
N GLY A 52 13.71 -5.34 -1.69
CA GLY A 52 13.90 -6.76 -1.98
C GLY A 52 13.16 -7.68 -1.00
N GLY A 53 13.02 -8.96 -1.34
CA GLY A 53 12.34 -9.96 -0.48
C GLY A 53 10.81 -9.95 -0.54
N LEU A 54 10.21 -8.99 -1.24
CA LEU A 54 8.76 -8.93 -1.46
C LEU A 54 8.45 -8.80 -2.96
N THR A 55 7.68 -9.75 -3.48
CA THR A 55 7.11 -9.68 -4.82
C THR A 55 5.79 -8.92 -4.76
N ILE A 56 5.59 -7.95 -5.64
CA ILE A 56 4.37 -7.12 -5.73
C ILE A 56 3.86 -7.16 -7.16
#